data_AF-A0A9P4MCC5-F1
#
_entry.id   AF-A0A9P4MCC5-F1
#
_cell.length_a   1.000
_cell.length_b   1.000
_cell.length_c   1.000
_cell.angle_alpha   90.00
_cell.angle_beta   90.00
_cell.angle_gamma   90.00
#
_symmetry.space_group_name_H-M   'P 1'
#
loop_
_entity.id
_entity.type
_entity.pdbx_description
1 polymer ?
#
loop_
_entity_poly.entity_id
_entity_poly.type
_entity_poly.pdbx_seq_one_letter_code
_entity_poly.pdbx_strand_id
1 'polypeptide(L)'
;MSNLKIIHVVLFLLINNVFAAPVLFTLGYRRADGKAVHRHKTGNIPDNQVQAVVDGMEQWSNGQYKAWINWNNKLQVYNPTLYANREATEGRFDDMAQIIANHIQM
;
A
#
# COMPACT_ATOMS: atom_id res chain seq x y z
N MET A 1 23.41 13.57 -50.47
CA MET A 1 21.96 13.50 -50.23
C MET A 1 21.65 12.21 -49.49
N SER A 2 20.68 12.30 -48.56
CA SER A 2 19.94 11.21 -47.92
C SER A 2 20.41 10.73 -46.54
N ASN A 3 19.90 11.47 -45.55
CA ASN A 3 19.10 10.95 -44.42
C ASN A 3 19.84 10.46 -43.17
N LEU A 4 20.06 11.43 -42.26
CA LEU A 4 19.56 11.42 -40.89
C LEU A 4 18.75 10.13 -40.56
N LYS A 5 19.41 9.14 -39.97
CA LYS A 5 18.77 8.03 -39.26
C LYS A 5 19.32 8.05 -37.83
N ILE A 6 18.74 8.94 -37.03
CA ILE A 6 17.85 8.52 -35.93
C ILE A 6 18.71 8.01 -34.76
N ILE A 7 19.18 8.99 -34.00
CA ILE A 7 19.61 8.91 -32.60
C ILE A 7 18.46 8.28 -31.82
N HIS A 8 18.38 6.96 -31.62
CA HIS A 8 17.33 6.35 -30.78
C HIS A 8 17.83 5.25 -29.84
N VAL A 9 19.15 5.06 -29.70
CA VAL A 9 19.68 4.04 -28.76
C VAL A 9 19.74 4.56 -27.31
N VAL A 10 19.29 5.80 -27.04
CA VAL A 10 19.22 6.36 -25.68
C VAL A 10 17.84 6.94 -25.40
N LEU A 11 16.78 6.12 -25.53
CA LEU A 11 15.46 6.48 -25.00
C LEU A 11 14.54 5.27 -24.72
N PHE A 12 15.09 4.16 -24.21
CA PHE A 12 14.29 3.08 -23.63
C PHE A 12 14.69 2.74 -22.18
N LEU A 13 15.43 3.63 -21.53
CA LEU A 13 15.81 3.52 -20.11
C LEU A 13 15.16 4.60 -19.22
N LEU A 14 14.14 5.33 -19.73
CA LEU A 14 13.65 6.56 -19.10
C LEU A 14 12.23 6.52 -18.50
N ILE A 15 11.54 5.38 -18.37
CA ILE A 15 10.15 5.39 -17.84
C ILE A 15 9.83 4.32 -16.80
N ASN A 16 10.80 3.77 -16.07
CA ASN A 16 10.48 2.98 -14.87
C ASN A 16 11.29 3.44 -13.66
N ASN A 17 11.47 4.76 -13.49
CA ASN A 17 11.59 5.29 -12.13
C ASN A 17 10.21 5.21 -11.49
N VAL A 18 9.76 3.98 -11.22
CA VAL A 18 8.61 3.75 -10.34
C VAL A 18 9.12 4.16 -8.96
N PHE A 19 8.95 5.44 -8.63
CA PHE A 19 9.23 5.90 -7.28
C PHE A 19 8.37 5.08 -6.32
N ALA A 20 8.97 4.67 -5.21
CA ALA A 20 8.25 3.97 -4.17
C ALA A 20 7.45 4.99 -3.34
N ALA A 21 6.12 4.89 -3.35
CA ALA A 21 5.27 5.64 -2.45
C ALA A 21 5.20 4.96 -1.08
N PRO A 22 5.35 5.72 0.03
CA PRO A 22 5.27 5.17 1.37
C PRO A 22 3.83 4.76 1.72
N VAL A 23 3.68 3.57 2.31
CA VAL A 23 2.42 3.04 2.83
C VAL A 23 2.49 2.91 4.34
N LEU A 24 1.42 3.31 5.01
CA LEU A 24 1.21 3.13 6.45
C LEU A 24 0.12 2.09 6.69
N PHE A 25 0.50 0.89 7.10
CA PHE A 25 -0.44 -0.11 7.57
C PHE A 25 -0.83 0.17 9.02
N THR A 26 -2.12 0.13 9.32
CA THR A 26 -2.65 0.46 10.65
C THR A 26 -3.63 -0.61 11.14
N LEU A 27 -3.46 -1.05 12.38
CA LEU A 27 -4.33 -2.01 13.05
C LEU A 27 -4.78 -1.44 14.39
N GLY A 28 -6.08 -1.45 14.66
CA GLY A 28 -6.62 -1.09 15.96
C GLY A 28 -6.86 -2.30 16.86
N TYR A 29 -6.58 -2.18 18.14
CA TYR A 29 -6.89 -3.19 19.14
C TYR A 29 -7.31 -2.54 20.47
N ARG A 30 -7.99 -3.31 21.33
CA ARG A 30 -8.31 -2.89 22.69
C ARG A 30 -7.23 -3.34 23.66
N ARG A 31 -6.77 -2.43 24.50
CA ARG A 31 -5.93 -2.76 25.66
C ARG A 31 -6.75 -3.38 26.78
N ALA A 32 -6.07 -3.99 27.76
CA ALA A 32 -6.69 -4.54 28.96
C ALA A 32 -7.51 -3.52 29.78
N ASP A 33 -7.18 -2.22 29.68
CA ASP A 33 -7.93 -1.12 30.29
C ASP A 33 -9.10 -0.61 29.43
N GLY A 34 -9.46 -1.35 28.37
CA GLY A 34 -10.58 -1.05 27.48
C GLY A 34 -10.30 0.04 26.43
N LYS A 35 -9.15 0.72 26.50
CA LYS A 35 -8.79 1.79 25.57
C LYS A 35 -8.43 1.24 24.20
N ALA A 36 -8.90 1.91 23.15
CA ALA A 36 -8.51 1.63 21.77
C ALA A 36 -7.11 2.19 21.51
N VAL A 37 -6.24 1.37 20.91
CA VAL A 37 -4.88 1.73 20.52
C VAL A 37 -4.62 1.26 19.10
N HIS A 38 -3.83 2.04 18.36
CA HIS A 38 -3.39 1.69 17.02
C HIS A 38 -1.93 1.19 17.03
N ARG A 39 -1.67 0.19 16.20
CA ARG A 39 -0.33 -0.24 15.80
C ARG A 39 -0.11 0.17 14.35
N HIS A 40 1.14 0.46 14.02
CA HIS A 40 1.52 0.85 12.69
C HIS A 40 2.70 0.01 12.18
N LYS A 41 2.72 -0.28 10.89
CA LYS A 41 3.87 -0.81 10.15
C LYS A 41 4.01 -0.02 8.85
N THR A 42 5.22 0.35 8.48
CA THR A 42 5.48 1.06 7.22
C THR A 42 5.88 0.06 6.14
N GLY A 43 5.48 0.35 4.92
CA GLY A 43 5.94 -0.33 3.71
C GLY A 43 6.03 0.65 2.56
N ASN A 44 6.26 0.11 1.36
CA ASN A 44 6.38 0.88 0.13
C ASN A 44 5.64 0.15 -0.98
N ILE A 45 5.05 0.90 -1.91
CA ILE A 45 4.49 0.36 -3.16
C ILE A 45 4.90 1.25 -4.33
N PRO A 46 4.84 0.76 -5.57
CA PRO A 46 4.89 1.59 -6.77
C PRO A 46 3.95 2.80 -6.70
N ASP A 47 4.48 4.01 -6.92
CA ASP A 47 3.70 5.28 -6.86
C ASP A 47 2.53 5.27 -7.85
N ASN A 48 2.74 4.75 -9.05
CA ASN A 48 1.69 4.59 -10.06
C ASN A 48 0.60 3.56 -9.68
N GLN A 49 0.79 2.76 -8.63
CA GLN A 49 -0.18 1.79 -8.12
C GLN A 49 -0.94 2.31 -6.89
N VAL A 50 -0.58 3.47 -6.35
CA VAL A 50 -1.20 4.02 -5.13
C VAL A 50 -2.71 4.12 -5.25
N GLN A 51 -3.20 4.71 -6.34
CA GLN A 51 -4.64 4.87 -6.54
C GLN A 51 -5.35 3.52 -6.71
N ALA A 52 -4.72 2.55 -7.40
CA ALA A 52 -5.27 1.21 -7.54
C ALA A 52 -5.46 0.53 -6.18
N VAL A 53 -4.53 0.72 -5.24
CA VAL A 53 -4.70 0.21 -3.86
C VAL A 53 -5.84 0.92 -3.13
N VAL A 54 -5.97 2.25 -3.26
CA VAL A 54 -7.09 3.00 -2.65
C VAL A 54 -8.44 2.45 -3.12
N ASP A 55 -8.59 2.26 -4.44
CA ASP A 55 -9.85 1.86 -5.04
C ASP A 55 -10.16 0.36 -4.83
N GLY A 56 -9.12 -0.48 -4.76
CA GLY A 56 -9.25 -1.93 -4.75
C GLY A 56 -9.22 -2.60 -3.38
N MET A 57 -8.58 -2.00 -2.37
CA MET A 57 -8.25 -2.70 -1.12
C MET A 57 -9.47 -3.31 -0.41
N GLU A 58 -10.60 -2.60 -0.38
CA GLU A 58 -11.82 -3.09 0.26
C GLU A 58 -12.36 -4.35 -0.44
N GLN A 59 -12.34 -4.37 -1.77
CA GLN A 59 -12.75 -5.55 -2.53
C GLN A 59 -11.74 -6.69 -2.39
N TRP A 60 -10.45 -6.42 -2.57
CA TRP A 60 -9.40 -7.46 -2.53
C TRP A 60 -9.28 -8.16 -1.17
N SER A 61 -9.66 -7.46 -0.11
CA SER A 61 -9.68 -7.98 1.25
C SER A 61 -11.03 -8.51 1.71
N ASN A 62 -12.02 -8.63 0.83
CA ASN A 62 -13.40 -9.01 1.19
C ASN A 62 -13.97 -8.15 2.34
N GLY A 63 -13.71 -6.85 2.31
CA GLY A 63 -14.18 -5.87 3.31
C GLY A 63 -13.34 -5.78 4.58
N GLN A 64 -12.29 -6.60 4.73
CA GLN A 64 -11.48 -6.62 5.96
C GLN A 64 -10.60 -5.37 6.14
N TYR A 65 -10.18 -4.73 5.05
CA TYR A 65 -9.27 -3.59 5.06
C TYR A 65 -9.77 -2.50 4.13
N LYS A 66 -9.59 -1.24 4.53
CA LYS A 66 -9.85 -0.05 3.70
C LYS A 66 -8.55 0.70 3.44
N ALA A 67 -8.50 1.42 2.32
CA ALA A 67 -7.35 2.24 1.96
C ALA A 67 -7.77 3.68 1.61
N TRP A 68 -6.93 4.65 1.95
CA TRP A 68 -7.11 6.05 1.57
C TRP A 68 -5.76 6.79 1.60
N ILE A 69 -5.70 7.96 0.95
CA ILE A 69 -4.57 8.88 1.08
C ILE A 69 -4.81 9.79 2.28
N ASN A 70 -3.91 9.77 3.25
CA ASN A 70 -4.03 10.62 4.43
C ASN A 70 -3.54 12.05 4.16
N TRP A 71 -3.70 12.93 5.16
CA TRP A 71 -3.32 14.35 5.08
C TRP A 71 -1.83 14.61 4.82
N ASN A 72 -0.96 13.61 4.98
CA ASN A 72 0.47 13.69 4.66
C ASN A 72 0.80 13.16 3.25
N ASN A 73 -0.21 12.97 2.39
CA ASN A 73 -0.06 12.32 1.08
C ASN A 73 0.58 10.92 1.15
N LYS A 74 0.33 10.19 2.25
CA LYS A 74 0.74 8.79 2.38
C LYS A 74 -0.46 7.88 2.21
N LEU A 75 -0.27 6.78 1.48
CA LEU A 75 -1.27 5.72 1.44
C LEU A 75 -1.39 5.10 2.84
N GLN A 76 -2.61 5.02 3.34
CA GLN A 76 -2.92 4.36 4.59
C GLN A 76 -3.86 3.19 4.35
N VAL A 77 -3.49 2.02 4.86
CA VAL A 77 -4.29 0.79 4.79
C VAL A 77 -4.65 0.40 6.23
N TYR A 78 -5.93 0.19 6.50
CA TYR A 78 -6.45 0.07 7.86
C TYR A 78 -7.56 -0.98 7.97
N ASN A 79 -7.59 -1.71 9.08
CA ASN A 79 -8.75 -2.54 9.43
C ASN A 79 -9.80 -1.70 10.20
N PRO A 80 -11.04 -1.54 9.70
CA PRO A 80 -12.10 -0.83 10.41
C PRO A 80 -12.51 -1.47 11.75
N THR A 81 -12.21 -2.76 11.94
CA THR A 81 -12.51 -3.51 13.16
C THR A 81 -11.39 -3.40 14.20
N LEU A 82 -11.77 -3.16 15.46
CA LEU A 82 -10.84 -3.24 16.60
C LEU A 82 -10.67 -4.69 17.07
N TYR A 83 -9.44 -5.19 17.05
CA TYR A 83 -9.09 -6.50 17.60
C TYR A 83 -9.19 -6.53 19.14
N ALA A 84 -9.36 -7.73 19.69
CA ALA A 84 -9.53 -7.94 21.13
C ALA A 84 -8.30 -7.54 21.95
N ASN A 85 -7.09 -7.79 21.42
CA ASN A 85 -5.81 -7.53 22.07
C ASN A 85 -4.68 -7.40 21.04
N ARG A 86 -3.44 -7.22 21.53
CA ARG A 86 -2.26 -7.05 20.67
C ARG A 86 -1.93 -8.35 19.92
N GLU A 87 -2.03 -9.50 20.57
CA GLU A 87 -1.72 -10.81 19.96
C GLU A 87 -2.63 -11.09 18.77
N ALA A 88 -3.91 -10.70 18.83
CA ALA A 88 -4.86 -10.85 17.73
C ALA A 88 -4.52 -10.01 16.47
N THR A 89 -3.57 -9.07 16.58
CA THR A 89 -3.05 -8.28 15.44
C THR A 89 -1.83 -8.91 14.76
N GLU A 90 -1.31 -10.03 15.29
CA GLU A 90 -0.15 -10.71 14.71
C GLU A 90 -0.46 -11.27 13.30
N GLY A 91 0.52 -11.19 12.41
CA GLY A 91 0.39 -11.60 11.00
C GLY A 91 -0.46 -10.67 10.12
N ARG A 92 -1.35 -9.85 10.70
CA ARG A 92 -2.31 -9.03 9.92
C ARG A 92 -1.68 -7.94 9.06
N PHE A 93 -0.50 -7.45 9.44
CA PHE A 93 0.23 -6.54 8.56
C PHE A 93 0.79 -7.25 7.33
N ASP A 94 1.19 -8.52 7.49
CA ASP A 94 1.70 -9.33 6.39
C ASP A 94 0.54 -9.77 5.50
N ASP A 95 -0.64 -10.06 6.07
CA ASP A 95 -1.90 -10.26 5.32
C ASP A 95 -2.20 -9.05 4.41
N MET A 96 -2.15 -7.82 4.94
CA MET A 96 -2.36 -6.60 4.15
C MET A 96 -1.35 -6.48 3.01
N ALA A 97 -0.07 -6.71 3.31
CA ALA A 97 1.00 -6.62 2.31
C ALA A 97 0.84 -7.69 1.22
N GLN A 98 0.47 -8.92 1.58
CA GLN A 98 0.26 -10.01 0.65
C GLN A 98 -0.95 -9.77 -0.26
N ILE A 99 -2.05 -9.23 0.26
CA ILE A 99 -3.22 -8.85 -0.54
C ILE A 99 -2.82 -7.84 -1.61
N ILE A 100 -2.09 -6.80 -1.22
CA ILE A 100 -1.59 -5.78 -2.15
C ILE A 100 -0.67 -6.43 -3.20
N ALA A 101 0.34 -7.18 -2.75
CA ALA A 101 1.31 -7.85 -3.63
C ALA A 101 0.67 -8.80 -4.66
N ASN A 102 -0.45 -9.43 -4.32
CA ASN A 102 -1.18 -10.32 -5.23
C ASN A 102 -1.97 -9.57 -6.32
N HIS A 103 -2.23 -8.27 -6.14
CA HIS A 103 -3.09 -7.49 -7.04
C HIS A 103 -2.33 -6.40 -7.81
N ILE A 104 -1.23 -5.89 -7.25
CA ILE A 104 -0.38 -4.93 -7.96
C ILE A 104 0.76 -5.69 -8.65
N GLN A 105 1.08 -5.29 -9.89
CA GLN A 105 2.33 -5.71 -10.52
C GLN A 105 3.48 -4.99 -9.81
N MET A 106 4.21 -5.73 -8.96
CA MET A 106 5.48 -5.27 -8.39
C MET A 106 6.64 -5.53 -9.35
#